data_AF-A0A6V8CWR8-F1
#
_entry.id   AF-A0A6V8CWR8-F1
#
_cell.length_a   1.000
_cell.length_b   1.000
_cell.length_c   1.000
_cell.angle_alpha   90.00
_cell.angle_beta   90.00
_cell.angle_gamma   90.00
#
_symmetry.space_group_name_H-M   'P 1'
#
loop_
_entity.id
_entity.type
_entity.pdbx_description
1 polymer ?
#
loop_
_entity_poly.entity_id
_entity_poly.type
_entity_poly.pdbx_seq_one_letter_code
_entity_poly.pdbx_strand_id
1 'polypeptide(L)'
;MTTLLCLPGTDLDQVHVPPHTLSIGVDSGADNAQDYGIKCSMIVGDLDSVNRTRHTNAEFIELPSQDKNDLEKALDFCLDRGWTDVMIIGMRGGRPDMEMANI
;
A
#
# COMPACT_ATOMS: atom_id res chain seq x y z
N MET A 1 8.12 -14.22 -5.72
CA MET A 1 6.83 -13.52 -5.86
C MET A 1 7.06 -12.16 -5.27
N THR A 2 7.05 -11.12 -6.09
CA THR A 2 7.32 -9.75 -5.65
C THR A 2 6.05 -9.16 -5.06
N THR A 3 6.17 -8.49 -3.92
CA THR A 3 5.06 -7.80 -3.26
C THR A 3 5.18 -6.31 -3.55
N LEU A 4 4.09 -5.66 -3.95
CA LEU A 4 4.06 -4.24 -4.28
C LEU A 4 3.18 -3.50 -3.27
N LEU A 5 3.78 -2.67 -2.44
CA LEU A 5 3.08 -1.79 -1.50
C LEU A 5 2.73 -0.47 -2.19
N CYS A 6 1.44 -0.16 -2.28
CA CYS A 6 0.92 1.07 -2.87
C CYS A 6 0.50 2.05 -1.77
N LEU A 7 1.30 3.09 -1.59
CA LEU A 7 1.07 4.18 -0.63
C LEU A 7 0.27 5.33 -1.28
N PRO A 8 -0.28 6.27 -0.48
CA PRO A 8 -1.13 7.36 -0.96
C PRO A 8 -0.40 8.50 -1.70
N GLY A 9 0.86 8.32 -2.09
CA GLY A 9 1.57 9.27 -2.96
C GLY A 9 1.03 9.30 -4.39
N THR A 10 1.56 10.24 -5.16
CA THR A 10 1.11 10.55 -6.53
C THR A 10 2.15 10.18 -7.59
N ASP A 11 3.31 9.67 -7.20
CA ASP A 11 4.41 9.24 -8.08
C ASP A 11 4.19 7.83 -8.69
N LEU A 12 2.97 7.57 -9.15
CA LEU A 12 2.53 6.26 -9.67
C LEU A 12 2.49 6.21 -11.22
N ASP A 13 2.71 7.34 -11.87
CA ASP A 13 2.59 7.54 -13.31
C ASP A 13 3.61 6.77 -14.16
N GLN A 14 4.78 6.44 -13.60
CA GLN A 14 5.85 5.70 -14.29
C GLN A 14 6.14 4.31 -13.71
N VAL A 15 5.26 3.79 -12.85
CA VAL A 15 5.47 2.49 -12.22
C VAL A 15 5.13 1.36 -13.20
N HIS A 16 6.12 0.54 -13.53
CA HIS A 16 5.91 -0.71 -14.23
C HIS A 16 5.73 -1.86 -13.24
N VAL A 17 4.51 -2.40 -13.13
CA VAL A 17 4.22 -3.54 -12.26
C VAL A 17 4.71 -4.84 -12.93
N PRO A 18 5.65 -5.58 -12.32
CA PRO A 18 6.12 -6.84 -12.88
C PRO A 18 4.99 -7.89 -12.98
N PRO A 19 5.05 -8.84 -13.93
CA PRO A 19 4.12 -9.96 -13.96
C PRO A 19 4.24 -10.82 -12.69
N HIS A 20 3.14 -11.42 -12.24
CA HIS A 20 3.06 -12.24 -11.01
C HIS A 20 3.38 -11.49 -9.70
N THR A 21 3.09 -10.18 -9.67
CA THR A 21 3.22 -9.34 -8.48
C THR A 21 1.97 -9.39 -7.61
N LEU A 22 2.15 -9.44 -6.30
CA LEU A 22 1.10 -9.27 -5.31
C LEU A 22 0.97 -7.79 -4.95
N SER A 23 -0.07 -7.12 -5.43
CA SER A 23 -0.31 -5.70 -5.12
C SER A 23 -1.12 -5.56 -3.83
N ILE A 24 -0.57 -4.81 -2.88
CA ILE A 24 -1.18 -4.50 -1.58
C ILE A 24 -1.33 -2.99 -1.49
N GLY A 25 -2.56 -2.51 -1.27
CA GLY A 25 -2.83 -1.10 -0.99
C GLY A 25 -2.66 -0.81 0.48
N VAL A 26 -2.00 0.29 0.83
CA VAL A 26 -1.88 0.77 2.21
C VAL A 26 -2.88 1.90 2.39
N ASP A 27 -3.96 1.63 3.12
CA ASP A 27 -5.11 2.54 3.31
C ASP A 27 -5.59 3.20 2.01
N SER A 28 -5.71 4.53 1.98
CA SER A 28 -6.08 5.32 0.80
C SER A 28 -5.11 5.17 -0.38
N GLY A 29 -3.91 4.61 -0.16
CA GLY A 29 -3.01 4.19 -1.24
C GLY A 29 -3.62 3.17 -2.19
N ALA A 30 -4.59 2.36 -1.72
CA ALA A 30 -5.37 1.49 -2.59
C ALA A 30 -6.21 2.28 -3.62
N ASP A 31 -6.86 3.36 -3.18
CA ASP A 31 -7.69 4.21 -4.04
C ASP A 31 -6.83 4.89 -5.10
N ASN A 32 -5.67 5.43 -4.71
CA ASN A 32 -4.71 6.00 -5.65
C ASN A 32 -4.21 4.96 -6.64
N ALA A 33 -3.76 3.78 -6.18
CA ALA A 33 -3.28 2.71 -7.05
C ALA A 33 -4.31 2.37 -8.13
N GLN A 34 -5.59 2.31 -7.75
CA GLN A 34 -6.67 2.05 -8.68
C GLN A 34 -6.90 3.15 -9.71
N ASP A 35 -6.71 4.43 -9.35
CA ASP A 35 -6.76 5.54 -10.29
C ASP A 35 -5.69 5.42 -11.39
N TYR A 36 -4.54 4.79 -11.07
CA TYR A 36 -3.48 4.46 -12.03
C TYR A 36 -3.61 3.07 -12.67
N GLY A 37 -4.74 2.38 -12.46
CA GLY A 37 -5.03 1.07 -13.06
C GLY A 37 -4.38 -0.13 -12.37
N ILE A 38 -3.74 0.08 -11.21
CA ILE A 38 -3.16 -0.99 -10.38
C ILE A 38 -4.27 -1.54 -9.48
N LYS A 39 -4.58 -2.84 -9.61
CA LYS A 39 -5.59 -3.51 -8.79
C LYS A 39 -4.95 -4.18 -7.59
N CYS A 40 -5.21 -3.64 -6.40
CA CYS A 40 -4.78 -4.25 -5.15
C CYS A 40 -5.58 -5.54 -4.87
N SER A 41 -4.88 -6.62 -4.52
CA SER A 41 -5.49 -7.88 -4.07
C SER A 41 -5.76 -7.88 -2.58
N MET A 42 -4.94 -7.15 -1.81
CA MET A 42 -5.14 -6.89 -0.39
C MET A 42 -5.07 -5.39 -0.12
N ILE A 43 -5.78 -4.96 0.91
CA ILE A 43 -5.72 -3.61 1.45
C ILE A 43 -5.48 -3.72 2.94
N VAL A 44 -4.41 -3.08 3.40
CA VAL A 44 -3.94 -3.14 4.79
C VAL A 44 -3.88 -1.74 5.38
N GLY A 45 -4.09 -1.62 6.69
CA GLY A 45 -4.00 -0.35 7.42
C GLY A 45 -5.10 -0.18 8.44
N ASP A 46 -5.40 1.05 8.81
CA ASP A 46 -6.50 1.37 9.74
C ASP A 46 -7.87 1.32 9.04
N LEU A 47 -7.89 1.30 7.71
CA LEU A 47 -9.05 1.15 6.83
C LEU A 47 -10.14 2.23 7.02
N ASP A 48 -9.78 3.38 7.59
CA ASP A 48 -10.65 4.51 7.88
C ASP A 48 -10.77 5.50 6.71
N SER A 49 -9.78 5.50 5.83
CA SER A 49 -9.62 6.43 4.70
C SER A 49 -9.80 5.78 3.33
N VAL A 50 -10.04 4.47 3.27
CA VAL A 50 -10.20 3.71 2.02
C VAL A 50 -11.66 3.58 1.59
N ASN A 51 -11.95 3.81 0.31
CA ASN A 51 -13.27 3.58 -0.24
C ASN A 51 -13.47 2.10 -0.64
N ARG A 52 -13.99 1.31 0.30
CA ARG A 52 -14.25 -0.12 0.14
C ARG A 52 -15.10 -0.50 -1.07
N THR A 53 -16.02 0.38 -1.50
CA THR A 53 -16.91 0.11 -2.64
C THR A 53 -16.16 0.03 -3.96
N ARG A 54 -14.95 0.62 -4.04
CA ARG A 54 -14.11 0.56 -5.24
C ARG A 54 -13.29 -0.72 -5.34
N HIS A 55 -13.13 -1.45 -4.23
CA HIS A 55 -12.24 -2.63 -4.13
C HIS A 55 -13.01 -3.90 -3.75
N THR A 56 -14.03 -4.22 -4.54
CA THR A 56 -14.96 -5.33 -4.23
C THR A 56 -14.33 -6.72 -4.22
N ASN A 57 -13.16 -6.90 -4.86
CA ASN A 57 -12.44 -8.17 -4.92
C ASN A 57 -11.17 -8.18 -4.05
N ALA A 58 -10.91 -7.12 -3.28
CA ALA A 58 -9.75 -7.06 -2.41
C ALA A 58 -10.08 -7.64 -1.02
N GLU A 59 -9.10 -8.30 -0.41
CA GLU A 59 -9.16 -8.68 1.00
C GLU A 59 -8.75 -7.48 1.85
N PHE A 60 -9.56 -7.14 2.85
CA PHE A 60 -9.31 -6.03 3.77
C PHE A 60 -8.77 -6.56 5.09
N ILE A 61 -7.60 -6.08 5.50
CA ILE A 61 -6.91 -6.51 6.71
C ILE A 61 -6.64 -5.28 7.58
N GLU A 62 -7.28 -5.24 8.74
CA GLU A 62 -7.10 -4.17 9.70
C GLU A 62 -5.82 -4.40 10.51
N LEU A 63 -4.96 -3.39 10.60
CA LEU A 63 -3.69 -3.43 11.33
C LEU A 63 -3.72 -2.39 12.47
N PRO A 64 -4.39 -2.68 13.59
CA PRO A 64 -4.56 -1.71 14.67
C PRO A 64 -3.23 -1.48 15.39
N SER A 65 -2.59 -0.34 15.13
CA SER A 65 -1.42 0.13 15.88
C SER A 65 -1.34 1.66 15.85
N GLN A 66 -1.34 2.28 17.03
CA GLN A 66 -1.19 3.74 17.14
C GLN A 66 0.27 4.19 17.25
N ASP A 67 1.19 3.24 17.47
CA ASP A 67 2.61 3.51 17.68
C ASP A 67 3.44 3.42 16.39
N LYS A 68 2.84 2.93 15.30
CA LYS A 68 3.50 2.69 14.01
C LYS A 68 2.75 3.41 12.90
N ASN A 69 3.50 3.89 11.90
CA ASN A 69 2.90 4.44 10.70
C ASN A 69 2.40 3.32 9.76
N ASP A 70 1.59 3.67 8.76
CA ASP A 70 0.94 2.67 7.90
C ASP A 70 1.92 1.88 7.03
N LEU A 71 3.06 2.48 6.66
CA LEU A 71 4.13 1.78 5.96
C LEU A 71 4.80 0.73 6.87
N GLU A 72 5.12 1.09 8.10
CA GLU A 72 5.71 0.17 9.08
C GLU A 72 4.77 -1.02 9.34
N LYS A 73 3.47 -0.75 9.55
CA LYS A 73 2.45 -1.80 9.70
C LYS A 73 2.43 -2.72 8.46
N ALA A 74 2.44 -2.15 7.26
CA ALA A 74 2.40 -2.92 6.02
C ALA A 74 3.68 -3.76 5.80
N LEU A 75 4.85 -3.23 6.17
CA LEU A 75 6.12 -3.95 6.13
C LEU A 75 6.17 -5.09 7.13
N ASP A 76 5.76 -4.85 8.38
CA ASP A 76 5.63 -5.90 9.40
C ASP A 76 4.67 -7.01 8.94
N PHE A 77 3.53 -6.62 8.36
CA PHE A 77 2.60 -7.58 7.78
C PHE A 77 3.24 -8.42 6.66
N CYS A 78 4.05 -7.82 5.78
CA CYS A 78 4.78 -8.56 4.76
C CYS A 78 5.82 -9.52 5.38
N LEU A 79 6.55 -9.05 6.40
CA LEU A 79 7.55 -9.85 7.12
C LEU A 79 6.92 -11.06 7.82
N ASP A 80 5.79 -10.87 8.50
CA ASP A 80 5.03 -11.93 9.18
C ASP A 80 4.52 -13.00 8.20
N ARG A 81 4.23 -12.60 6.94
CA ARG A 81 3.84 -13.51 5.85
C ARG A 81 5.04 -14.15 5.14
N GLY A 82 6.28 -13.77 5.50
CA GLY A 82 7.51 -14.24 4.86
C GLY A 82 7.76 -13.65 3.48
N TRP A 83 7.10 -12.52 3.14
CA TRP A 83 7.31 -11.81 1.88
C TRP A 83 8.48 -10.85 2.02
N THR A 84 9.65 -11.28 1.56
CA THR A 84 10.90 -10.53 1.72
C THR A 84 11.31 -9.71 0.49
N ASP A 85 10.66 -9.94 -0.65
CA ASP A 85 10.86 -9.18 -1.88
C ASP A 85 9.72 -8.16 -2.04
N VAL A 86 9.96 -6.95 -1.54
CA VAL A 86 8.95 -5.87 -1.46
C VAL A 86 9.41 -4.65 -2.26
N MET A 87 8.56 -4.21 -3.18
CA MET A 87 8.68 -2.95 -3.90
C MET A 87 7.66 -1.97 -3.33
N ILE A 88 8.08 -0.74 -3.04
CA ILE A 88 7.22 0.30 -2.48
C ILE A 88 7.06 1.40 -3.53
N ILE A 89 5.82 1.84 -3.75
CA ILE A 89 5.47 2.93 -4.67
C ILE A 89 4.50 3.89 -3.99
N GLY A 90 4.37 5.11 -4.51
CA GLY A 90 3.50 6.11 -3.87
C GLY A 90 4.13 6.71 -2.61
N MET A 91 5.46 6.70 -2.50
CA MET A 91 6.16 7.27 -1.34
C MET A 91 6.24 8.80 -1.40
N ARG A 92 5.98 9.42 -2.56
CA ARG A 92 6.20 10.84 -2.80
C ARG A 92 4.94 11.57 -3.25
N GLY A 93 4.88 12.87 -2.96
CA GLY A 93 3.79 13.72 -3.41
C GLY A 93 2.50 13.55 -2.60
N GLY A 94 2.64 13.07 -1.35
CA GLY A 94 1.63 13.12 -0.31
C GLY A 94 1.96 14.19 0.74
N ARG A 95 1.62 13.91 2.00
CA ARG A 95 1.89 14.78 3.15
C ARG A 95 3.40 14.88 3.43
N PRO A 96 4.03 16.08 3.50
CA PRO A 96 5.47 16.23 3.69
C PRO A 96 6.02 15.60 4.98
N ASP A 97 5.19 15.45 6.00
CA ASP A 97 5.54 14.82 7.27
C ASP A 97 5.69 13.30 7.16
N MET A 98 5.05 12.65 6.17
CA MET A 98 5.27 11.24 5.86
C MET A 98 6.58 11.01 5.07
N GLU A 99 7.04 12.01 4.31
CA GLU A 99 8.31 11.93 3.58
C GLU A 99 9.53 11.94 4.54
N MET A 100 9.42 12.58 5.71
CA MET A 100 10.49 12.58 6.73
C MET A 100 10.56 11.29 7.58
N ALA A 101 9.45 10.56 7.72
CA ALA A 101 9.43 9.28 8.45
C ALA A 101 10.03 8.12 7.65
N ASN A 102 10.26 8.31 6.35
CA ASN A 102 10.76 7.30 5.41
C ASN A 102 12.29 7.38 5.16
N ILE A 103 13.03 8.20 5.92
CA ILE A 103 14.51 8.32 5.87
C ILE A 103 15.15 7.78 7.15
#